data_AF-A0A329ZLD5-F1
#
_entry.id   AF-A0A329ZLD5-F1
#
_cell.length_a   1.000
_cell.length_b   1.000
_cell.length_c   1.000
_cell.angle_alpha   90.00
_cell.angle_beta   90.00
_cell.angle_gamma   90.00
#
_symmetry.space_group_name_H-M   'P 1'
#
loop_
_entity.id
_entity.type
_entity.pdbx_description
1 polymer ?
#
loop_
_entity_poly.entity_id
_entity_poly.type
_entity_poly.pdbx_seq_one_letter_code
_entity_poly.pdbx_strand_id
1 'polypeptide(L)'
;MKEQVINRNVDEYISFLKEKCDFFNSISSDTDYLYSKINNLKNTQLDVVLDFYKDSIYKDSTIRPVNLLRLFILKCIKNGKYVDAQFVQEAKDNFNQKNIKFFKGYLDSNALEKIRIYTTKKNGDPFLSYKNPFRIFYVYFYNGELKKTTKTYLNAIGDELIKRLNLNDWVTRIVGFNGTQNEGQDIAWISLYPARFKNHNDAIQIFCTITNKQLLAGIHKGENVSKEKFSQFLVNAGFSVQTPSGNPNTTWVCKEGSLSWEELLTAIDDIVIQYDKGGIKENLGKQSKSAVINALKQYQYYEGNTVERTNLQKTRNQKIVKAVKERDNYTCRGCGFHFDNKIVEAHHLIPISNTEEEKQVKEDDLITLCPNCHAIAHIILLERDKKYQKIENLINELQEIYNMIMKAKN
;
A
#
# COMPACT_ATOMS: atom_id res chain seq x y z
N MET A 1 -7.31 -25.88 -24.52
CA MET A 1 -6.67 -24.54 -24.55
C MET A 1 -7.68 -23.53 -24.05
N LYS A 2 -7.62 -23.13 -22.78
CA LYS A 2 -8.40 -21.99 -22.27
C LYS A 2 -7.51 -20.77 -22.39
N GLU A 3 -7.98 -19.81 -23.17
CA GLU A 3 -7.27 -18.57 -23.50
C GLU A 3 -6.85 -17.81 -22.25
N GLN A 4 -5.56 -17.50 -22.22
CA GLN A 4 -4.94 -16.49 -21.38
C GLN A 4 -5.54 -15.12 -21.71
N VAL A 5 -6.47 -14.67 -20.88
CA VAL A 5 -6.89 -13.28 -20.85
C VAL A 5 -6.68 -12.81 -19.41
N ILE A 6 -6.07 -11.63 -19.26
CA ILE A 6 -5.67 -10.92 -18.03
C ILE A 6 -4.17 -11.07 -17.68
N ASN A 7 -3.30 -10.24 -18.29
CA ASN A 7 -2.24 -9.51 -17.55
C ASN A 7 -1.35 -8.51 -18.33
N ARG A 8 -1.54 -8.30 -19.63
CA ARG A 8 -0.57 -7.50 -20.42
C ARG A 8 -0.44 -5.99 -20.09
N ASN A 9 -1.21 -5.42 -19.15
CA ASN A 9 -1.32 -3.95 -19.02
C ASN A 9 -0.52 -3.35 -17.84
N VAL A 10 -0.31 -4.07 -16.73
CA VAL A 10 0.33 -3.50 -15.52
C VAL A 10 1.85 -3.44 -15.64
N ASP A 11 2.47 -4.42 -16.29
CA ASP A 11 3.92 -4.43 -16.52
C ASP A 11 4.35 -3.28 -17.43
N GLU A 12 3.56 -2.95 -18.44
CA GLU A 12 3.78 -1.79 -19.31
C GLU A 12 3.71 -0.48 -18.51
N TYR A 13 2.72 -0.35 -17.61
CA TYR A 13 2.60 0.82 -16.73
C TYR A 13 3.80 0.98 -15.80
N ILE A 14 4.28 -0.13 -15.24
CA ILE A 14 5.43 -0.12 -14.34
C ILE A 14 6.71 0.19 -15.12
N SER A 15 6.87 -0.38 -16.30
CA SER A 15 8.01 -0.11 -17.18
C SER A 15 8.06 1.36 -17.59
N PHE A 16 6.91 1.94 -17.97
CA PHE A 16 6.79 3.37 -18.19
C PHE A 16 7.20 4.17 -16.94
N LEU A 17 6.70 3.81 -15.76
CA LEU A 17 7.03 4.53 -14.52
C LEU A 17 8.52 4.41 -14.16
N LYS A 18 9.16 3.25 -14.38
CA LYS A 18 10.61 3.06 -14.20
C LYS A 18 11.41 3.96 -15.14
N GLU A 19 11.05 4.02 -16.42
CA GLU A 19 11.68 4.92 -17.40
C GLU A 19 11.55 6.39 -16.96
N LYS A 20 10.39 6.79 -16.43
CA LYS A 20 10.23 8.14 -15.88
C LYS A 20 11.04 8.34 -14.60
N CYS A 21 11.14 7.35 -13.73
CA CYS A 21 12.05 7.42 -12.57
C CYS A 21 13.50 7.62 -13.03
N ASP A 22 13.96 6.92 -14.08
CA ASP A 22 15.30 7.10 -14.65
C ASP A 22 15.52 8.54 -15.14
N PHE A 23 14.54 9.06 -15.89
CA PHE A 23 14.59 10.43 -16.38
C PHE A 23 14.66 11.45 -15.22
N PHE A 24 13.75 11.35 -14.24
CA PHE A 24 13.73 12.27 -13.09
C PHE A 24 14.97 12.12 -12.21
N ASN A 25 15.49 10.91 -12.04
CA ASN A 25 16.74 10.66 -11.33
C ASN A 25 17.89 11.39 -12.02
N SER A 26 18.03 11.24 -13.33
CA SER A 26 19.08 11.87 -14.14
C SER A 26 19.08 13.40 -14.00
N ILE A 27 17.92 14.05 -14.14
CA ILE A 27 17.82 15.53 -14.00
C ILE A 27 17.85 16.01 -12.54
N SER A 28 17.71 15.11 -11.57
CA SER A 28 17.82 15.45 -10.14
C SER A 28 19.25 15.34 -9.62
N SER A 29 20.04 14.43 -10.20
CA SER A 29 21.43 14.16 -9.79
C SER A 29 22.44 15.02 -10.53
N ASP A 30 22.12 15.50 -11.74
CA ASP A 30 23.01 16.27 -12.58
C ASP A 30 22.38 17.63 -12.96
N THR A 31 22.97 18.69 -12.41
CA THR A 31 22.48 20.06 -12.60
C THR A 31 22.75 20.58 -14.02
N ASP A 32 23.88 20.22 -14.63
CA ASP A 32 24.21 20.65 -15.99
C ASP A 32 23.29 19.95 -17.00
N TYR A 33 23.03 18.66 -16.78
CA TYR A 33 22.05 17.92 -17.57
C TYR A 33 20.64 18.48 -17.42
N LEU A 34 20.21 18.87 -16.22
CA LEU A 34 18.94 19.56 -15.99
C LEU A 34 18.85 20.85 -16.83
N TYR A 35 19.85 21.73 -16.76
CA TYR A 35 19.85 22.98 -17.53
C TYR A 35 19.91 22.72 -19.04
N SER A 36 20.67 21.72 -19.49
CA SER A 36 20.65 21.27 -20.88
C SER A 36 19.22 20.87 -21.31
N LYS A 37 18.47 20.12 -20.49
CA LYS A 37 17.08 19.77 -20.79
C LYS A 37 16.14 20.97 -20.77
N ILE A 38 16.33 21.92 -19.85
CA ILE A 38 15.53 23.14 -19.75
C ILE A 38 15.70 24.00 -21.02
N ASN A 39 16.93 24.20 -21.48
CA ASN A 39 17.21 25.01 -22.67
C ASN A 39 16.75 24.33 -23.98
N ASN A 40 16.58 23.02 -23.98
CA ASN A 40 16.11 22.24 -25.12
C ASN A 40 14.60 21.96 -25.10
N LEU A 41 13.83 22.62 -24.23
CA LEU A 41 12.37 22.50 -24.23
C LEU A 41 11.77 23.00 -25.56
N LYS A 42 10.94 22.17 -26.19
CA LYS A 42 10.23 22.54 -27.42
C LYS A 42 9.17 23.60 -27.13
N ASN A 43 8.85 24.44 -28.11
CA ASN A 43 7.78 25.45 -27.99
C ASN A 43 6.45 24.85 -27.51
N THR A 44 6.08 23.67 -28.01
CA THR A 44 4.87 22.96 -27.57
C THR A 44 4.90 22.59 -26.08
N GLN A 45 6.07 22.20 -25.55
CA GLN A 45 6.23 21.91 -24.12
C GLN A 45 6.16 23.20 -23.29
N LEU A 46 6.79 24.27 -23.76
CA LEU A 46 6.73 25.58 -23.12
C LEU A 46 5.30 26.10 -23.05
N ASP A 47 4.51 25.94 -24.11
CA ASP A 47 3.11 26.38 -24.16
C ASP A 47 2.24 25.65 -23.13
N VAL A 48 2.37 24.33 -23.02
CA VAL A 48 1.64 23.52 -22.02
C VAL A 48 1.94 24.00 -20.60
N VAL A 49 3.21 24.28 -20.29
CA VAL A 49 3.62 24.73 -18.95
C VAL A 49 3.18 26.18 -18.71
N LEU A 50 3.26 27.05 -19.72
CA LEU A 50 2.81 28.43 -19.61
C LEU A 50 1.31 28.53 -19.37
N ASP A 51 0.49 27.70 -20.02
CA ASP A 51 -0.95 27.66 -19.82
C ASP A 51 -1.32 27.25 -18.39
N PHE A 52 -0.59 26.29 -17.79
CA PHE A 52 -0.73 25.94 -16.37
C PHE A 52 -0.50 27.17 -15.45
N TYR A 53 0.43 28.06 -15.82
CA TYR A 53 0.67 29.29 -15.08
C TYR A 53 -0.35 30.40 -15.38
N LYS A 54 -0.93 30.45 -16.59
CA LYS A 54 -2.02 31.40 -16.91
C LYS A 54 -3.29 31.15 -16.08
N ASP A 55 -3.57 29.91 -15.71
CA ASP A 55 -4.74 29.64 -14.87
C ASP A 55 -4.47 29.87 -13.38
N SER A 56 -3.27 29.55 -12.91
CA SER A 56 -2.94 29.54 -11.48
C SER A 56 -2.47 30.90 -10.92
N ILE A 57 -1.81 31.73 -11.72
CA ILE A 57 -1.27 33.03 -11.29
C ILE A 57 -2.37 34.08 -11.10
N TYR A 58 -3.48 33.95 -11.85
CA TYR A 58 -4.53 34.96 -11.90
C TYR A 58 -5.79 34.60 -11.11
N LYS A 59 -5.95 33.34 -10.67
CA LYS A 59 -7.10 32.89 -9.85
C LYS A 59 -6.79 32.84 -8.35
N ASP A 60 -5.52 32.64 -7.96
CA ASP A 60 -5.12 32.56 -6.56
C ASP A 60 -4.66 33.95 -6.04
N SER A 61 -5.20 34.36 -4.89
CA SER A 61 -4.82 35.59 -4.20
C SER A 61 -3.37 35.57 -3.70
N THR A 62 -2.73 34.40 -3.64
CA THR A 62 -1.34 34.24 -3.18
C THR A 62 -0.45 33.48 -4.16
N ILE A 63 0.23 34.18 -5.07
CA ILE A 63 1.29 33.56 -5.87
C ILE A 63 2.55 33.39 -5.03
N ARG A 64 3.07 32.16 -5.00
CA ARG A 64 4.34 31.84 -4.34
C ARG A 64 5.53 32.37 -5.17
N PRO A 65 6.59 32.92 -4.54
CA PRO A 65 7.80 33.40 -5.23
C PRO A 65 8.39 32.44 -6.26
N VAL A 66 8.46 31.14 -5.92
CA VAL A 66 8.97 30.12 -6.85
C VAL A 66 8.15 30.03 -8.14
N ASN A 67 6.84 30.28 -8.11
CA ASN A 67 6.00 30.24 -9.31
C ASN A 67 6.25 31.47 -10.20
N LEU A 68 6.55 32.64 -9.62
CA LEU A 68 6.97 33.82 -10.38
C LEU A 68 8.33 33.61 -11.03
N LEU A 69 9.28 33.04 -10.28
CA LEU A 69 10.60 32.67 -10.81
C LEU A 69 10.46 31.69 -11.97
N ARG A 70 9.63 30.65 -11.82
CA ARG A 70 9.36 29.66 -12.89
C ARG A 70 8.74 30.32 -14.13
N LEU A 71 7.71 31.15 -13.95
CA LEU A 71 7.10 31.87 -15.07
C LEU A 71 8.11 32.75 -15.81
N PHE A 72 8.93 33.49 -15.07
CA PHE A 72 9.97 34.35 -15.64
C PHE A 72 10.94 33.54 -16.49
N ILE A 73 11.52 32.47 -15.92
CA ILE A 73 12.48 31.62 -16.60
C ILE A 73 11.87 30.96 -17.85
N LEU A 74 10.63 30.47 -17.80
CA LEU A 74 9.94 29.92 -18.98
C LEU A 74 9.83 30.94 -20.11
N LYS A 75 9.49 32.18 -19.79
CA LYS A 75 9.36 33.25 -20.79
C LYS A 75 10.72 33.69 -21.33
N CYS A 76 11.78 33.66 -20.52
CA CYS A 76 13.14 33.86 -21.01
C CYS A 76 13.52 32.80 -22.05
N ILE A 77 13.30 31.52 -21.74
CA ILE A 77 13.60 30.41 -22.67
C ILE A 77 12.77 30.54 -23.95
N LYS A 78 11.47 30.83 -23.83
CA LYS A 78 10.58 31.05 -24.98
C LYS A 78 11.05 32.17 -25.90
N ASN A 79 11.75 33.16 -25.35
CA ASN A 79 12.35 34.27 -26.11
C ASN A 79 13.81 33.99 -26.52
N GLY A 80 14.27 32.74 -26.46
CA GLY A 80 15.60 32.33 -26.90
C GLY A 80 16.74 32.67 -25.93
N LYS A 81 16.45 33.00 -24.67
CA LYS A 81 17.49 33.20 -23.65
C LYS A 81 17.99 31.85 -23.12
N TYR A 82 19.31 31.72 -23.08
CA TYR A 82 19.97 30.61 -22.40
C TYR A 82 19.86 30.78 -20.89
N VAL A 83 19.63 29.67 -20.18
CA VAL A 83 19.42 29.62 -18.73
C VAL A 83 20.37 28.62 -18.10
N ASP A 84 21.16 29.08 -17.14
CA ASP A 84 22.05 28.26 -16.32
C ASP A 84 21.87 28.56 -14.81
N ALA A 85 22.72 27.95 -13.97
CA ALA A 85 22.71 28.17 -12.53
C ALA A 85 22.95 29.63 -12.15
N GLN A 86 23.86 30.32 -12.84
CA GLN A 86 24.20 31.71 -12.57
C GLN A 86 23.03 32.64 -12.88
N PHE A 87 22.37 32.47 -14.03
CA PHE A 87 21.21 33.27 -14.42
C PHE A 87 20.03 33.03 -13.47
N VAL A 88 19.80 31.80 -13.02
CA VAL A 88 18.75 31.51 -12.04
C VAL A 88 19.06 32.15 -10.68
N GLN A 89 20.33 32.17 -10.26
CA GLN A 89 20.73 32.86 -9.04
C GLN A 89 20.56 34.38 -9.17
N GLU A 90 20.97 34.96 -10.29
CA GLU A 90 20.75 36.38 -10.59
C GLU A 90 19.26 36.74 -10.53
N ALA A 91 18.38 35.89 -11.08
CA ALA A 91 16.95 36.09 -11.00
C ALA A 91 16.40 36.05 -9.55
N LYS A 92 16.92 35.15 -8.69
CA LYS A 92 16.56 35.11 -7.26
C LYS A 92 17.03 36.37 -6.53
N ASP A 93 18.24 36.83 -6.80
CA ASP A 93 18.81 38.01 -6.16
C ASP A 93 18.03 39.28 -6.56
N ASN A 94 17.70 39.42 -7.84
CA ASN A 94 16.87 40.52 -8.35
C ASN A 94 15.44 40.47 -7.77
N PHE A 95 14.88 39.29 -7.53
CA PHE A 95 13.59 39.15 -6.84
C PHE A 95 13.70 39.68 -5.40
N ASN A 96 14.72 39.24 -4.66
CA ASN A 96 14.93 39.63 -3.27
C ASN A 96 15.21 41.13 -3.10
N GLN A 97 15.91 41.74 -4.07
CA GLN A 97 16.17 43.18 -4.14
C GLN A 97 14.97 43.98 -4.67
N LYS A 98 13.86 43.33 -5.05
CA LYS A 98 12.69 43.94 -5.67
C LYS A 98 13.02 44.73 -6.94
N ASN A 99 14.02 44.28 -7.71
CA ASN A 99 14.42 44.92 -8.97
C ASN A 99 13.43 44.56 -10.09
N ILE A 100 12.29 45.26 -10.12
CA ILE A 100 11.21 45.04 -11.10
C ILE A 100 11.68 45.24 -12.55
N LYS A 101 12.70 46.08 -12.77
CA LYS A 101 13.24 46.33 -14.13
C LYS A 101 13.82 45.06 -14.75
N PHE A 102 14.42 44.18 -13.96
CA PHE A 102 14.99 42.90 -14.41
C PHE A 102 13.93 41.97 -15.02
N PHE A 103 12.72 41.97 -14.43
CA PHE A 103 11.61 41.11 -14.87
C PHE A 103 10.73 41.72 -15.96
N LYS A 104 10.91 43.02 -16.22
CA LYS A 104 10.12 43.78 -17.19
C LYS A 104 10.36 43.24 -18.61
N GLY A 105 9.29 43.10 -19.39
CA GLY A 105 9.33 42.53 -20.74
C GLY A 105 9.06 41.02 -20.78
N TYR A 106 9.16 40.33 -19.64
CA TYR A 106 8.74 38.94 -19.49
C TYR A 106 7.49 38.83 -18.63
N LEU A 107 7.45 39.49 -17.47
CA LEU A 107 6.29 39.45 -16.58
C LEU A 107 5.33 40.63 -16.82
N ASP A 108 4.04 40.41 -16.56
CA ASP A 108 3.01 41.45 -16.68
C ASP A 108 2.88 42.30 -15.40
N SER A 109 2.09 43.36 -15.45
CA SER A 109 1.95 44.31 -14.33
C SER A 109 1.49 43.65 -13.03
N ASN A 110 0.62 42.64 -13.10
CA ASN A 110 0.14 41.91 -11.93
C ASN A 110 1.27 41.08 -11.27
N ALA A 111 2.00 40.31 -12.06
CA ALA A 111 3.14 39.53 -11.58
C ALA A 111 4.25 40.44 -11.02
N LEU A 112 4.55 41.56 -11.70
CA LEU A 112 5.53 42.55 -11.24
C LEU A 112 5.12 43.18 -9.90
N GLU A 113 3.84 43.52 -9.73
CA GLU A 113 3.35 44.07 -8.46
C GLU A 113 3.45 43.04 -7.33
N LYS A 114 3.15 41.76 -7.61
CA LYS A 114 3.33 40.67 -6.63
C LYS A 114 4.78 40.52 -6.19
N ILE A 115 5.78 40.76 -7.05
CA ILE A 115 7.21 40.83 -6.64
C ILE A 115 7.44 42.03 -5.72
N ARG A 116 6.94 43.22 -6.10
CA ARG A 116 7.16 44.46 -5.34
C ARG A 116 6.63 44.38 -3.91
N ILE A 117 5.41 43.88 -3.74
CA ILE A 117 4.73 43.85 -2.43
C ILE A 117 5.13 42.64 -1.57
N TYR A 118 5.81 41.65 -2.13
CA TYR A 118 6.17 40.45 -1.39
C TYR A 118 7.04 40.78 -0.17
N THR A 119 6.70 40.18 0.96
CA THR A 119 7.44 40.26 2.22
C THR A 119 7.45 38.88 2.89
N THR A 120 8.55 38.53 3.55
CA THR A 120 8.63 37.31 4.35
C THR A 120 8.40 37.62 5.83
N LYS A 121 7.82 36.68 6.58
CA LYS A 121 7.49 36.88 8.01
C LYS A 121 8.69 37.22 8.90
N LYS A 122 9.93 37.02 8.44
CA LYS A 122 11.18 37.22 9.20
C LYS A 122 12.33 37.81 8.36
N ASN A 123 12.03 38.53 7.27
CA ASN A 123 13.06 38.98 6.30
C ASN A 123 13.99 37.86 5.78
N GLY A 124 13.51 36.62 5.78
CA GLY A 124 14.23 35.47 5.22
C GLY A 124 14.14 35.44 3.70
N ASP A 125 15.06 34.70 3.08
CA ASP A 125 15.05 34.44 1.65
C ASP A 125 13.88 33.51 1.26
N PRO A 126 12.93 33.94 0.41
CA PRO A 126 11.84 33.09 -0.08
C PRO A 126 12.32 31.87 -0.87
N PHE A 127 13.57 31.86 -1.33
CA PHE A 127 14.16 30.77 -2.10
C PHE A 127 15.01 29.81 -1.25
N LEU A 128 15.01 29.94 0.08
CA LEU A 128 15.84 29.14 0.98
C LEU A 128 15.62 27.62 0.83
N SER A 129 14.37 27.18 0.60
CA SER A 129 14.04 25.77 0.35
C SER A 129 14.31 25.32 -1.10
N TYR A 130 14.76 26.23 -1.97
CA TYR A 130 14.96 26.04 -3.41
C TYR A 130 16.43 26.17 -3.82
N LYS A 131 17.34 25.66 -2.98
CA LYS A 131 18.78 25.56 -3.30
C LYS A 131 19.05 24.56 -4.41
N ASN A 132 18.31 23.46 -4.44
CA ASN A 132 18.39 22.46 -5.51
C ASN A 132 17.54 22.92 -6.72
N PRO A 133 18.14 23.18 -7.90
CA PRO A 133 17.41 23.61 -9.10
C PRO A 133 16.34 22.62 -9.55
N PHE A 134 16.52 21.31 -9.32
CA PHE A 134 15.51 20.30 -9.61
C PHE A 134 14.17 20.60 -8.94
N ARG A 135 14.19 21.02 -7.66
CA ARG A 135 12.96 21.37 -6.91
C ARG A 135 12.24 22.57 -7.51
N ILE A 136 12.97 23.45 -8.20
CA ILE A 136 12.40 24.56 -8.95
C ILE A 136 11.82 24.03 -10.26
N PHE A 137 12.56 23.25 -11.03
CA PHE A 137 12.23 23.04 -12.45
C PHE A 137 11.59 21.69 -12.81
N TYR A 138 11.43 20.75 -11.87
CA TYR A 138 10.79 19.45 -12.16
C TYR A 138 9.41 19.61 -12.83
N VAL A 139 8.67 20.67 -12.49
CA VAL A 139 7.35 20.99 -13.05
C VAL A 139 7.36 21.26 -14.55
N TYR A 140 8.49 21.67 -15.13
CA TYR A 140 8.60 21.86 -16.59
C TYR A 140 8.53 20.53 -17.34
N PHE A 141 8.89 19.44 -16.66
CA PHE A 141 8.87 18.10 -17.21
C PHE A 141 7.66 17.30 -16.69
N TYR A 142 7.25 17.49 -15.43
CA TYR A 142 6.10 16.80 -14.82
C TYR A 142 4.82 17.64 -14.82
N ASN A 143 4.15 17.69 -15.97
CA ASN A 143 2.90 18.43 -16.18
C ASN A 143 2.03 17.75 -17.25
N GLY A 144 0.88 18.35 -17.57
CA GLY A 144 0.04 17.96 -18.70
C GLY A 144 -0.30 16.46 -18.75
N GLU A 145 -0.11 15.87 -19.94
CA GLU A 145 -0.39 14.47 -20.22
C GLU A 145 0.46 13.53 -19.36
N LEU A 146 1.76 13.80 -19.18
CA LEU A 146 2.63 12.95 -18.37
C LEU A 146 2.08 12.80 -16.94
N LYS A 147 1.69 13.91 -16.32
CA LYS A 147 1.12 13.89 -14.97
C LYS A 147 -0.21 13.13 -14.92
N LYS A 148 -1.06 13.25 -15.94
CA LYS A 148 -2.31 12.50 -16.06
C LYS A 148 -2.05 11.00 -16.21
N THR A 149 -1.14 10.61 -17.10
CA THR A 149 -0.76 9.22 -17.36
C THR A 149 -0.14 8.58 -16.12
N THR A 150 0.81 9.25 -15.44
CA THR A 150 1.37 8.77 -14.17
C THR A 150 0.27 8.52 -13.13
N LYS A 151 -0.71 9.42 -13.01
CA LYS A 151 -1.84 9.24 -12.09
C LYS A 151 -2.68 8.01 -12.45
N THR A 152 -3.02 7.85 -13.73
CA THR A 152 -3.81 6.72 -14.22
C THR A 152 -3.09 5.39 -13.93
N TYR A 153 -1.81 5.32 -14.25
CA TYR A 153 -1.01 4.11 -14.08
C TYR A 153 -0.81 3.72 -12.62
N LEU A 154 -0.51 4.69 -11.75
CA LEU A 154 -0.39 4.42 -10.32
C LEU A 154 -1.72 3.93 -9.70
N ASN A 155 -2.87 4.48 -10.13
CA ASN A 155 -4.16 3.99 -9.66
C ASN A 155 -4.41 2.56 -10.15
N ALA A 156 -4.19 2.29 -11.44
CA ALA A 156 -4.37 0.95 -12.00
C ALA A 156 -3.49 -0.11 -11.29
N ILE A 157 -2.24 0.23 -10.98
CA ILE A 157 -1.36 -0.62 -10.18
C ILE A 157 -1.91 -0.81 -8.77
N GLY A 158 -2.38 0.26 -8.12
CA GLY A 158 -2.95 0.19 -6.78
C GLY A 158 -4.21 -0.66 -6.70
N ASP A 159 -5.11 -0.52 -7.67
CA ASP A 159 -6.35 -1.31 -7.77
C ASP A 159 -6.03 -2.79 -8.00
N GLU A 160 -5.04 -3.09 -8.84
CA GLU A 160 -4.56 -4.46 -9.04
C GLU A 160 -3.93 -5.04 -7.77
N LEU A 161 -3.16 -4.24 -7.01
CA LEU A 161 -2.61 -4.66 -5.72
C LEU A 161 -3.72 -4.96 -4.70
N ILE A 162 -4.75 -4.12 -4.58
CA ILE A 162 -5.90 -4.37 -3.70
C ILE A 162 -6.57 -5.69 -4.07
N LYS A 163 -6.83 -5.91 -5.37
CA LYS A 163 -7.46 -7.12 -5.87
C LYS A 163 -6.64 -8.37 -5.57
N ARG A 164 -5.34 -8.37 -5.87
CA ARG A 164 -4.46 -9.53 -5.68
C ARG A 164 -4.20 -9.87 -4.22
N LEU A 165 -4.16 -8.86 -3.36
CA LEU A 165 -3.95 -9.03 -1.93
C LEU A 165 -5.27 -9.27 -1.17
N ASN A 166 -6.40 -9.34 -1.87
CA ASN A 166 -7.74 -9.50 -1.31
C ASN A 166 -8.05 -8.48 -0.19
N LEU A 167 -7.61 -7.23 -0.39
CA LEU A 167 -7.75 -6.15 0.59
C LEU A 167 -9.11 -5.45 0.45
N ASN A 168 -10.18 -6.21 0.71
CA ASN A 168 -11.55 -5.67 0.69
C ASN A 168 -11.66 -4.48 1.66
N ASP A 169 -12.34 -3.41 1.25
CA ASP A 169 -12.46 -2.16 2.01
C ASP A 169 -11.13 -1.42 2.27
N TRP A 170 -10.16 -1.53 1.36
CA TRP A 170 -8.97 -0.67 1.34
C TRP A 170 -9.04 0.34 0.21
N VAL A 171 -8.28 1.43 0.35
CA VAL A 171 -8.20 2.50 -0.64
C VAL A 171 -6.76 2.75 -1.05
N THR A 172 -6.59 3.16 -2.31
CA THR A 172 -5.31 3.52 -2.91
C THR A 172 -5.04 5.01 -2.73
N ARG A 173 -3.84 5.33 -2.23
CA ARG A 173 -3.24 6.66 -2.30
C ARG A 173 -2.01 6.60 -3.18
N ILE A 174 -1.88 7.57 -4.07
CA ILE A 174 -0.79 7.64 -5.04
C ILE A 174 0.03 8.91 -4.86
N VAL A 175 1.32 8.82 -5.13
CA VAL A 175 2.24 9.96 -5.17
C VAL A 175 3.14 9.79 -6.38
N GLY A 176 2.97 10.69 -7.36
CA GLY A 176 3.85 10.77 -8.52
C GLY A 176 5.05 11.68 -8.29
N PHE A 177 5.69 12.10 -9.37
CA PHE A 177 6.96 12.84 -9.34
C PHE A 177 6.90 14.25 -8.73
N ASN A 178 5.71 14.75 -8.34
CA ASN A 178 5.61 15.97 -7.53
C ASN A 178 6.04 15.75 -6.07
N GLY A 179 5.91 14.53 -5.56
CA GLY A 179 6.13 14.22 -4.15
C GLY A 179 5.06 14.82 -3.22
N THR A 180 5.13 14.46 -1.95
CA THR A 180 4.12 14.87 -0.93
C THR A 180 4.11 16.37 -0.66
N GLN A 181 5.27 17.02 -0.76
CA GLN A 181 5.43 18.45 -0.51
C GLN A 181 5.42 19.30 -1.79
N ASN A 182 5.20 18.68 -2.97
CA ASN A 182 5.30 19.35 -4.28
C ASN A 182 6.69 19.94 -4.55
N GLU A 183 7.73 19.33 -4.02
CA GLU A 183 9.13 19.71 -4.22
C GLU A 183 9.82 18.90 -5.32
N GLY A 184 9.13 17.96 -5.94
CA GLY A 184 9.72 17.05 -6.91
C GLY A 184 10.37 15.84 -6.24
N GLN A 185 10.29 14.69 -6.89
CA GLN A 185 10.99 13.47 -6.51
C GLN A 185 11.26 12.63 -7.78
N ASP A 186 12.23 11.73 -7.70
CA ASP A 186 12.65 10.82 -8.77
C ASP A 186 12.02 9.42 -8.69
N ILE A 187 11.09 9.24 -7.75
CA ILE A 187 10.33 8.01 -7.53
C ILE A 187 8.84 8.27 -7.64
N ALA A 188 8.07 7.20 -7.85
CA ALA A 188 6.63 7.21 -7.70
C ALA A 188 6.23 6.12 -6.70
N TRP A 189 5.17 6.33 -5.94
CA TRP A 189 4.78 5.34 -4.94
C TRP A 189 3.28 5.34 -4.67
N ILE A 190 2.84 4.20 -4.17
CA ILE A 190 1.47 3.86 -3.82
C ILE A 190 1.47 3.50 -2.34
N SER A 191 0.46 3.97 -1.61
CA SER A 191 0.12 3.39 -0.32
C SER A 191 -1.34 2.94 -0.28
N LEU A 192 -1.56 1.76 0.28
CA LEU A 192 -2.88 1.18 0.50
C LEU A 192 -3.16 1.25 2.00
N TYR A 193 -4.39 1.62 2.37
CA TYR A 193 -4.83 1.62 3.76
C TYR A 193 -6.34 1.33 3.88
N PRO A 194 -6.82 0.84 5.04
CA PRO A 194 -8.24 0.54 5.22
C PRO A 194 -9.13 1.78 5.07
N ALA A 195 -10.19 1.67 4.27
CA ALA A 195 -11.16 2.72 3.94
C ALA A 195 -11.89 3.28 5.17
N ARG A 196 -12.01 2.50 6.25
CA ARG A 196 -12.58 2.95 7.53
C ARG A 196 -11.81 4.10 8.17
N PHE A 197 -10.55 4.31 7.81
CA PHE A 197 -9.77 5.46 8.27
C PHE A 197 -9.98 6.65 7.36
N LYS A 198 -10.39 7.78 7.95
CA LYS A 198 -10.56 9.05 7.23
C LYS A 198 -9.25 9.54 6.61
N ASN A 199 -8.11 9.22 7.23
CA ASN A 199 -6.79 9.65 6.79
C ASN A 199 -5.77 8.50 6.93
N HIS A 200 -4.92 8.32 5.91
CA HIS A 200 -3.78 7.40 5.93
C HIS A 200 -2.85 7.57 7.15
N ASN A 201 -2.76 8.78 7.72
CA ASN A 201 -1.98 9.06 8.92
C ASN A 201 -2.46 8.28 10.15
N ASP A 202 -3.71 7.81 10.16
CA ASP A 202 -4.32 7.05 11.26
C ASP A 202 -4.20 5.53 11.05
N ALA A 203 -3.59 5.09 9.95
CA ALA A 203 -3.56 3.70 9.52
C ALA A 203 -2.15 3.12 9.44
N ILE A 204 -2.06 1.80 9.61
CA ILE A 204 -0.94 1.03 9.08
C ILE A 204 -1.18 0.86 7.59
N GLN A 205 -0.15 1.14 6.80
CA GLN A 205 -0.23 1.23 5.34
C GLN A 205 0.65 0.16 4.71
N ILE A 206 0.20 -0.41 3.61
CA ILE A 206 1.06 -1.16 2.70
C ILE A 206 1.58 -0.15 1.68
N PHE A 207 2.89 -0.09 1.45
CA PHE A 207 3.45 0.79 0.43
C PHE A 207 4.11 -0.02 -0.69
N CYS A 208 4.08 0.55 -1.89
CA CYS A 208 4.82 0.09 -3.06
C CYS A 208 5.47 1.31 -3.70
N THR A 209 6.80 1.34 -3.70
CA THR A 209 7.62 2.39 -4.30
C THR A 209 8.24 1.86 -5.58
N ILE A 210 8.04 2.60 -6.65
CA ILE A 210 8.62 2.38 -7.97
C ILE A 210 9.83 3.30 -8.06
N THR A 211 11.00 2.68 -8.17
CA THR A 211 12.26 3.36 -8.48
C THR A 211 12.66 3.01 -9.90
N ASN A 212 13.71 3.64 -10.42
CA ASN A 212 14.23 3.29 -11.73
C ASN A 212 14.78 1.86 -11.82
N LYS A 213 15.35 1.35 -10.71
CA LYS A 213 15.99 0.02 -10.69
C LYS A 213 15.03 -1.09 -10.32
N GLN A 214 14.15 -0.83 -9.35
CA GLN A 214 13.39 -1.88 -8.68
C GLN A 214 12.09 -1.35 -8.06
N LEU A 215 11.24 -2.31 -7.70
CA LEU A 215 10.08 -2.07 -6.86
C LEU A 215 10.44 -2.36 -5.41
N LEU A 216 9.97 -1.52 -4.50
CA LEU A 216 10.17 -1.67 -3.07
C LEU A 216 8.82 -1.72 -2.40
N ALA A 217 8.50 -2.82 -1.72
CA ALA A 217 7.24 -2.95 -1.01
C ALA A 217 7.49 -3.07 0.50
N GLY A 218 6.47 -2.74 1.29
CA GLY A 218 6.56 -2.93 2.72
C GLY A 218 5.39 -2.38 3.51
N ILE A 219 5.60 -2.29 4.83
CA ILE A 219 4.60 -1.81 5.77
C ILE A 219 5.10 -0.54 6.44
N HIS A 220 4.25 0.48 6.46
CA HIS A 220 4.55 1.79 7.03
C HIS A 220 3.49 2.21 8.05
N LYS A 221 3.94 2.85 9.12
CA LYS A 221 3.08 3.39 10.17
C LYS A 221 2.64 4.81 9.80
N GLY A 222 1.33 5.08 9.77
CA GLY A 222 0.82 6.45 9.71
C GLY A 222 1.29 7.31 10.90
N GLU A 223 1.43 8.62 10.70
CA GLU A 223 2.00 9.54 11.70
C GLU A 223 1.33 9.41 13.08
N ASN A 224 0.00 9.28 13.12
CA ASN A 224 -0.81 9.25 14.35
C ASN A 224 -0.81 7.89 15.07
N VAL A 225 -0.22 6.85 14.48
CA VAL A 225 -0.43 5.46 14.91
C VAL A 225 0.36 4.98 16.13
N SER A 226 1.07 5.75 16.96
CA SER A 226 1.86 5.18 18.13
C SER A 226 2.88 4.06 17.78
N LYS A 227 4.11 4.19 18.30
CA LYS A 227 5.16 3.19 18.01
C LYS A 227 4.86 1.83 18.65
N GLU A 228 4.20 1.86 19.81
CA GLU A 228 3.83 0.69 20.60
C GLU A 228 2.76 -0.12 19.89
N LYS A 229 1.69 0.52 19.41
CA LYS A 229 0.62 -0.14 18.64
C LYS A 229 1.16 -0.74 17.34
N PHE A 230 2.05 -0.03 16.66
CA PHE A 230 2.70 -0.54 15.45
C PHE A 230 3.63 -1.72 15.74
N SER A 231 4.42 -1.64 16.80
CA SER A 231 5.31 -2.74 17.21
C SER A 231 4.50 -3.97 17.61
N GLN A 232 3.40 -3.80 18.34
CA GLN A 232 2.50 -4.91 18.69
C GLN A 232 1.87 -5.53 17.45
N PHE A 233 1.46 -4.72 16.48
CA PHE A 233 0.98 -5.20 15.18
C PHE A 233 2.05 -6.04 14.47
N LEU A 234 3.30 -5.54 14.40
CA LEU A 234 4.42 -6.26 13.80
C LEU A 234 4.68 -7.60 14.51
N VAL A 235 4.71 -7.61 15.85
CA VAL A 235 4.88 -8.86 16.64
C VAL A 235 3.75 -9.84 16.38
N ASN A 236 2.50 -9.38 16.42
CA ASN A 236 1.32 -10.22 16.20
C ASN A 236 1.28 -10.80 14.77
N ALA A 237 1.78 -10.05 13.80
CA ALA A 237 1.91 -10.47 12.41
C ALA A 237 3.23 -11.23 12.13
N GLY A 238 4.06 -11.47 13.15
CA GLY A 238 5.28 -12.28 13.04
C GLY A 238 6.52 -11.56 12.50
N PHE A 239 6.50 -10.23 12.38
CA PHE A 239 7.62 -9.41 11.92
C PHE A 239 8.62 -9.08 13.04
N SER A 240 9.89 -8.86 12.68
CA SER A 240 10.90 -8.34 13.61
C SER A 240 10.67 -6.86 13.92
N VAL A 241 10.66 -6.54 15.22
CA VAL A 241 10.51 -5.16 15.74
C VAL A 241 11.82 -4.37 15.82
N GLN A 242 12.96 -5.02 15.55
CA GLN A 242 14.29 -4.39 15.54
C GLN A 242 14.99 -4.61 14.20
N THR A 243 15.75 -3.58 13.77
CA THR A 243 16.70 -3.69 12.66
C THR A 243 17.89 -4.59 13.05
N PRO A 244 18.68 -5.13 12.10
CA PRO A 244 19.90 -5.87 12.40
C PRO A 244 20.90 -5.09 13.28
N SER A 245 20.82 -3.76 13.25
CA SER A 245 21.60 -2.82 14.09
C SER A 245 20.98 -2.52 15.46
N GLY A 246 19.88 -3.17 15.86
CA GLY A 246 19.25 -3.01 17.18
C GLY A 246 18.29 -1.82 17.34
N ASN A 247 18.11 -0.99 16.31
CA ASN A 247 17.19 0.16 16.36
C ASN A 247 15.71 -0.27 16.21
N PRO A 248 14.76 0.40 16.90
CA PRO A 248 13.32 0.17 16.73
C PRO A 248 12.88 0.35 15.28
N ASN A 249 12.19 -0.63 14.73
CA ASN A 249 11.80 -0.63 13.33
C ASN A 249 10.52 0.20 13.12
N THR A 250 10.65 1.35 12.47
CA THR A 250 9.50 2.25 12.16
C THR A 250 8.98 2.08 10.74
N THR A 251 9.66 1.29 9.89
CA THR A 251 9.27 1.02 8.49
C THR A 251 9.98 -0.25 8.04
N TRP A 252 9.23 -1.28 7.67
CA TRP A 252 9.81 -2.52 7.14
C TRP A 252 9.72 -2.51 5.62
N VAL A 253 10.86 -2.66 4.95
CA VAL A 253 11.00 -2.67 3.48
C VAL A 253 11.49 -4.06 3.08
N CYS A 254 10.72 -4.79 2.27
CA CYS A 254 11.26 -5.91 1.51
C CYS A 254 11.97 -5.31 0.28
N LYS A 255 13.29 -5.48 0.20
CA LYS A 255 14.05 -5.16 -1.01
C LYS A 255 14.10 -6.41 -1.85
N GLU A 256 13.45 -6.40 -3.00
CA GLU A 256 13.68 -7.42 -4.01
C GLU A 256 14.69 -6.91 -5.02
N GLY A 257 15.77 -7.69 -5.20
CA GLY A 257 16.69 -7.49 -6.31
C GLY A 257 15.95 -7.61 -7.63
N SER A 258 16.47 -6.94 -8.66
CA SER A 258 15.96 -6.85 -10.03
C SER A 258 15.28 -8.13 -10.56
N LEU A 259 13.99 -8.27 -10.27
CA LEU A 259 13.08 -9.29 -10.78
C LEU A 259 11.93 -8.58 -11.49
N SER A 260 11.51 -9.11 -12.64
CA SER A 260 10.23 -8.79 -13.26
C SER A 260 9.08 -9.43 -12.47
N TRP A 261 7.85 -8.95 -12.64
CA TRP A 261 6.68 -9.49 -11.94
C TRP A 261 6.39 -10.95 -12.27
N GLU A 262 6.67 -11.36 -13.50
CA GLU A 262 6.53 -12.75 -13.94
C GLU A 262 7.62 -13.63 -13.32
N GLU A 263 8.85 -13.13 -13.17
CA GLU A 263 9.92 -13.83 -12.45
C GLU A 263 9.64 -13.91 -10.95
N LEU A 264 9.04 -12.88 -10.34
CA LEU A 264 8.62 -12.90 -8.93
C LEU A 264 7.56 -13.98 -8.69
N LEU A 265 6.57 -14.11 -9.58
CA LEU A 265 5.51 -15.10 -9.45
C LEU A 265 5.98 -16.52 -9.80
N THR A 266 6.89 -16.66 -10.77
CA THR A 266 7.42 -17.96 -11.20
C THR A 266 8.48 -18.49 -10.23
N ALA A 267 9.30 -17.61 -9.66
CA ALA A 267 10.32 -17.99 -8.68
C ALA A 267 9.76 -18.09 -7.27
N ILE A 268 8.49 -17.72 -7.03
CA ILE A 268 7.91 -17.67 -5.68
C ILE A 268 7.95 -19.05 -5.01
N ASP A 269 7.69 -20.12 -5.77
CA ASP A 269 7.73 -21.49 -5.27
C ASP A 269 9.17 -21.93 -4.97
N ASP A 270 10.13 -21.64 -5.86
CA ASP A 270 11.55 -21.94 -5.67
C ASP A 270 12.18 -21.13 -4.52
N ILE A 271 11.74 -19.88 -4.34
CA ILE A 271 12.14 -19.00 -3.24
C ILE A 271 11.54 -19.53 -1.93
N VAL A 272 10.27 -19.96 -1.92
CA VAL A 272 9.68 -20.60 -0.73
C VAL A 272 10.47 -21.86 -0.37
N ILE A 273 10.80 -22.73 -1.33
CA ILE A 273 11.59 -23.96 -1.11
C ILE A 273 12.97 -23.65 -0.54
N GLN A 274 13.66 -22.64 -1.05
CA GLN A 274 14.99 -22.26 -0.56
C GLN A 274 14.98 -21.81 0.90
N TYR A 275 13.90 -21.17 1.37
CA TYR A 275 13.80 -20.63 2.74
C TYR A 275 13.03 -21.55 3.71
N ASP A 276 12.33 -22.58 3.23
CA ASP A 276 11.59 -23.56 4.04
C ASP A 276 12.52 -24.61 4.70
N LYS A 277 11.97 -25.48 5.54
CA LYS A 277 12.70 -26.48 6.32
C LYS A 277 13.46 -27.46 5.41
N GLY A 278 14.80 -27.47 5.45
CA GLY A 278 15.70 -28.23 4.57
C GLY A 278 16.29 -27.45 3.40
N GLY A 279 15.86 -26.19 3.17
CA GLY A 279 16.34 -25.34 2.07
C GLY A 279 17.67 -24.63 2.37
N ILE A 280 18.41 -24.25 1.32
CA ILE A 280 19.73 -23.63 1.44
C ILE A 280 19.75 -22.30 2.22
N LYS A 281 18.60 -21.64 2.36
CA LYS A 281 18.39 -20.38 3.09
C LYS A 281 17.49 -20.57 4.33
N GLU A 282 17.26 -21.81 4.77
CA GLU A 282 16.44 -22.15 5.96
C GLU A 282 16.85 -21.36 7.20
N ASN A 283 18.15 -21.15 7.43
CA ASN A 283 18.62 -20.39 8.59
C ASN A 283 18.20 -18.91 8.54
N LEU A 284 18.12 -18.30 7.35
CA LEU A 284 17.58 -16.96 7.16
C LEU A 284 16.05 -16.96 7.30
N GLY A 285 15.37 -18.00 6.82
CA GLY A 285 13.93 -18.22 7.02
C GLY A 285 13.55 -18.32 8.50
N LYS A 286 14.30 -19.11 9.29
CA LYS A 286 14.13 -19.25 10.74
C LYS A 286 14.42 -17.96 11.51
N GLN A 287 15.41 -17.18 11.07
CA GLN A 287 15.69 -15.87 11.66
C GLN A 287 14.52 -14.89 11.48
N SER A 288 13.69 -15.07 10.45
CA SER A 288 12.45 -14.31 10.21
C SER A 288 11.17 -15.04 10.67
N LYS A 289 11.29 -16.14 11.43
CA LYS A 289 10.18 -17.03 11.86
C LYS A 289 9.22 -17.43 10.73
N SER A 290 9.74 -17.60 9.51
CA SER A 290 8.96 -18.04 8.34
C SER A 290 7.83 -17.09 7.91
N ALA A 291 7.88 -15.79 8.26
CA ALA A 291 6.82 -14.83 7.95
C ALA A 291 6.63 -14.58 6.43
N VAL A 292 7.73 -14.50 5.67
CA VAL A 292 7.70 -14.42 4.19
C VAL A 292 7.06 -15.68 3.59
N ILE A 293 7.37 -16.84 4.16
CA ILE A 293 6.82 -18.14 3.76
C ILE A 293 5.32 -18.23 4.05
N ASN A 294 4.84 -17.72 5.18
CA ASN A 294 3.43 -17.79 5.56
C ASN A 294 2.54 -16.83 4.75
N ALA A 295 3.05 -15.65 4.38
CA ALA A 295 2.36 -14.73 3.49
C ALA A 295 2.24 -15.29 2.06
N LEU A 296 3.29 -15.97 1.57
CA LEU A 296 3.29 -16.63 0.27
C LEU A 296 2.47 -17.94 0.27
N LYS A 297 2.51 -18.74 1.34
CA LYS A 297 1.63 -19.92 1.52
C LYS A 297 0.16 -19.54 1.67
N GLN A 298 -0.16 -18.38 2.25
CA GLN A 298 -1.52 -17.84 2.25
C GLN A 298 -2.02 -17.55 0.83
N TYR A 299 -1.16 -17.09 -0.08
CA TYR A 299 -1.50 -16.88 -1.49
C TYR A 299 -1.87 -18.18 -2.21
N GLN A 300 -1.22 -19.30 -1.85
CA GLN A 300 -1.51 -20.64 -2.40
C GLN A 300 -2.84 -21.24 -1.90
N TYR A 301 -3.41 -20.73 -0.80
CA TYR A 301 -4.61 -21.28 -0.15
C TYR A 301 -5.93 -20.60 -0.52
N TYR A 302 -5.93 -19.52 -1.31
CA TYR A 302 -7.16 -18.79 -1.70
C TYR A 302 -7.53 -19.03 -3.18
N GLU A 303 -7.90 -20.26 -3.53
CA GLU A 303 -9.00 -20.47 -4.48
C GLU A 303 -10.32 -20.43 -3.67
N GLY A 304 -11.04 -19.29 -3.72
CA GLY A 304 -12.43 -19.16 -3.26
C GLY A 304 -12.67 -18.40 -1.94
N ASN A 305 -13.42 -17.28 -2.04
CA ASN A 305 -14.09 -16.40 -1.03
C ASN A 305 -14.07 -16.81 0.47
N THR A 306 -14.04 -15.90 1.47
CA THR A 306 -15.16 -14.99 1.87
C THR A 306 -14.79 -14.02 3.04
N VAL A 307 -15.25 -12.76 2.94
CA VAL A 307 -15.77 -11.74 3.93
C VAL A 307 -15.23 -11.64 5.38
N GLU A 308 -14.86 -10.40 5.78
CA GLU A 308 -14.45 -9.99 7.14
C GLU A 308 -15.58 -10.07 8.20
N ARG A 309 -15.25 -10.55 9.42
CA ARG A 309 -16.06 -10.38 10.64
C ARG A 309 -15.39 -9.36 11.59
N THR A 310 -16.16 -8.39 12.04
CA THR A 310 -15.81 -7.44 13.11
C THR A 310 -15.70 -8.15 14.46
N ASN A 311 -14.50 -8.17 15.04
CA ASN A 311 -14.25 -8.70 16.39
C ASN A 311 -14.57 -7.64 17.46
N LEU A 312 -15.78 -7.68 18.02
CA LEU A 312 -15.99 -7.40 19.44
C LEU A 312 -15.82 -8.75 20.16
N GLN A 313 -14.68 -8.94 20.84
CA GLN A 313 -14.40 -10.16 21.61
C GLN A 313 -15.37 -10.26 22.80
N LYS A 314 -16.47 -11.02 22.64
CA LYS A 314 -17.07 -11.76 23.76
C LYS A 314 -16.18 -12.98 24.01
N THR A 315 -15.40 -12.97 25.08
CA THR A 315 -14.48 -14.05 25.48
C THR A 315 -15.25 -15.36 25.67
N ARG A 316 -14.89 -16.42 24.92
CA ARG A 316 -15.42 -17.79 25.12
C ARG A 316 -15.01 -18.27 26.52
N ASN A 317 -15.96 -18.77 27.30
CA ASN A 317 -15.70 -19.30 28.64
C ASN A 317 -14.86 -20.59 28.53
N GLN A 318 -13.56 -20.50 28.80
CA GLN A 318 -12.63 -21.62 28.66
C GLN A 318 -13.00 -22.83 29.53
N LYS A 319 -13.74 -22.62 30.64
CA LYS A 319 -14.20 -23.71 31.51
C LYS A 319 -15.22 -24.59 30.81
N ILE A 320 -16.17 -24.00 30.08
CA ILE A 320 -17.22 -24.78 29.40
C ILE A 320 -16.68 -25.51 28.17
N VAL A 321 -15.74 -24.91 27.45
CA VAL A 321 -15.05 -25.56 26.32
C VAL A 321 -14.28 -26.79 26.79
N LYS A 322 -13.61 -26.70 27.95
CA LYS A 322 -12.89 -27.84 28.52
C LYS A 322 -13.86 -28.93 29.00
N ALA A 323 -14.90 -28.56 29.73
CA ALA A 323 -15.91 -29.50 30.23
C ALA A 323 -16.59 -30.29 29.10
N VAL A 324 -16.94 -29.63 28.00
CA VAL A 324 -17.56 -30.28 26.82
C VAL A 324 -16.62 -31.29 26.14
N LYS A 325 -15.33 -30.94 26.02
CA LYS A 325 -14.33 -31.88 25.45
C LYS A 325 -14.07 -33.06 26.39
N GLU A 326 -14.07 -32.83 27.70
CA GLU A 326 -13.93 -33.90 28.71
C GLU A 326 -15.17 -34.81 28.73
N ARG A 327 -16.38 -34.26 28.66
CA ARG A 327 -17.65 -34.99 28.53
C ARG A 327 -17.62 -35.97 27.36
N ASP A 328 -17.09 -35.53 26.22
CA ASP A 328 -17.04 -36.32 24.99
C ASP A 328 -15.73 -37.13 24.85
N ASN A 329 -14.91 -37.21 25.91
CA ASN A 329 -13.60 -37.86 25.93
C ASN A 329 -12.73 -37.48 24.72
N TYR A 330 -12.72 -36.19 24.38
CA TYR A 330 -12.02 -35.60 23.24
C TYR A 330 -12.28 -36.36 21.92
N THR A 331 -13.47 -36.92 21.77
CA THR A 331 -13.87 -37.71 20.60
C THR A 331 -14.94 -36.97 19.82
N CYS A 332 -14.77 -36.90 18.50
CA CYS A 332 -15.73 -36.28 17.62
C CYS A 332 -17.08 -37.00 17.70
N ARG A 333 -18.12 -36.26 18.09
CA ARG A 333 -19.50 -36.79 18.19
C ARG A 333 -20.13 -37.08 16.83
N GLY A 334 -19.61 -36.50 15.75
CA GLY A 334 -20.12 -36.70 14.38
C GLY A 334 -19.56 -37.95 13.67
N CYS A 335 -18.29 -38.30 13.88
CA CYS A 335 -17.67 -39.42 13.15
C CYS A 335 -16.83 -40.37 14.01
N GLY A 336 -16.74 -40.14 15.33
CA GLY A 336 -15.96 -40.97 16.25
C GLY A 336 -14.45 -40.74 16.18
N PHE A 337 -13.97 -39.75 15.41
CA PHE A 337 -12.53 -39.43 15.35
C PHE A 337 -11.98 -39.03 16.73
N HIS A 338 -10.89 -39.68 17.13
CA HIS A 338 -10.13 -39.37 18.33
C HIS A 338 -8.63 -39.40 18.00
N PHE A 339 -7.86 -38.45 18.55
CA PHE A 339 -6.40 -38.45 18.40
C PHE A 339 -5.72 -37.83 19.62
N ASP A 340 -5.24 -38.65 20.56
CA ASP A 340 -4.41 -38.24 21.71
C ASP A 340 -4.97 -37.01 22.47
N ASN A 341 -6.28 -36.98 22.69
CA ASN A 341 -7.01 -35.84 23.27
C ASN A 341 -6.78 -34.48 22.58
N LYS A 342 -6.23 -34.48 21.36
CA LYS A 342 -5.87 -33.31 20.56
C LYS A 342 -6.78 -33.24 19.33
N ILE A 343 -6.70 -32.12 18.61
CA ILE A 343 -7.33 -31.90 17.29
C ILE A 343 -8.86 -31.62 17.32
N VAL A 344 -9.62 -32.08 18.31
CA VAL A 344 -11.06 -31.78 18.40
C VAL A 344 -11.38 -30.41 19.01
N GLU A 345 -12.50 -29.82 18.57
CA GLU A 345 -12.96 -28.48 18.94
C GLU A 345 -14.40 -28.48 19.47
N ALA A 346 -14.72 -27.54 20.36
CA ALA A 346 -16.09 -27.36 20.86
C ALA A 346 -16.85 -26.36 19.97
N HIS A 347 -17.83 -26.86 19.24
CA HIS A 347 -18.68 -26.11 18.34
C HIS A 347 -20.00 -25.70 19.05
N HIS A 348 -20.47 -24.47 18.87
CA HIS A 348 -21.75 -24.01 19.45
C HIS A 348 -22.90 -24.29 18.49
N LEU A 349 -23.99 -24.88 18.96
CA LEU A 349 -25.17 -25.17 18.14
C LEU A 349 -25.94 -23.89 17.77
N ILE A 350 -25.91 -22.89 18.66
CA ILE A 350 -26.51 -21.57 18.44
C ILE A 350 -25.39 -20.50 18.46
N PRO A 351 -25.21 -19.71 17.38
CA PRO A 351 -24.21 -18.64 17.35
C PRO A 351 -24.48 -17.55 18.40
N ILE A 352 -23.45 -17.18 19.18
CA ILE A 352 -23.50 -16.15 20.25
C ILE A 352 -23.83 -14.74 19.70
N SER A 353 -23.75 -14.55 18.37
CA SER A 353 -24.03 -13.27 17.70
C SER A 353 -25.52 -12.90 17.62
N ASN A 354 -26.44 -13.78 18.01
CA ASN A 354 -27.89 -13.59 17.82
C ASN A 354 -28.70 -13.31 19.10
N THR A 355 -28.07 -12.99 20.22
CA THR A 355 -28.81 -12.63 21.45
C THR A 355 -28.24 -11.38 22.11
N GLU A 356 -29.09 -10.37 22.27
CA GLU A 356 -28.79 -9.09 22.94
C GLU A 356 -28.65 -9.22 24.47
N GLU A 357 -28.97 -10.38 25.04
CA GLU A 357 -28.90 -10.65 26.48
C GLU A 357 -27.77 -11.64 26.85
N GLU A 358 -27.23 -11.49 28.06
CA GLU A 358 -26.30 -12.44 28.69
C GLU A 358 -27.00 -13.79 28.91
N LYS A 359 -26.92 -14.69 27.93
CA LYS A 359 -27.38 -16.07 28.12
C LYS A 359 -26.29 -16.92 28.74
N GLN A 360 -26.66 -17.63 29.82
CA GLN A 360 -25.85 -18.70 30.38
C GLN A 360 -25.76 -19.85 29.35
N VAL A 361 -24.58 -20.02 28.76
CA VAL A 361 -24.28 -21.15 27.86
C VAL A 361 -24.22 -22.43 28.69
N LYS A 362 -24.95 -23.47 28.30
CA LYS A 362 -24.91 -24.80 28.91
C LYS A 362 -24.03 -25.74 28.09
N GLU A 363 -23.55 -26.81 28.70
CA GLU A 363 -22.71 -27.80 27.99
C GLU A 363 -23.45 -28.44 26.81
N ASP A 364 -24.77 -28.56 26.89
CA ASP A 364 -25.64 -29.10 25.84
C ASP A 364 -25.80 -28.16 24.64
N ASP A 365 -25.39 -26.89 24.78
CA ASP A 365 -25.34 -25.92 23.67
C ASP A 365 -24.07 -26.10 22.82
N LEU A 366 -23.17 -26.99 23.22
CA LEU A 366 -21.93 -27.30 22.52
C LEU A 366 -21.75 -28.80 22.22
N ILE A 367 -21.05 -29.05 21.12
CA ILE A 367 -20.70 -30.38 20.64
C ILE A 367 -19.21 -30.46 20.30
N THR A 368 -18.55 -31.56 20.66
CA THR A 368 -17.15 -31.82 20.31
C THR A 368 -17.04 -32.41 18.91
N LEU A 369 -16.32 -31.73 18.00
CA LEU A 369 -16.17 -32.12 16.60
C LEU A 369 -14.70 -32.09 16.15
N CYS A 370 -14.31 -32.97 15.24
CA CYS A 370 -13.02 -32.88 14.55
C CYS A 370 -13.05 -31.78 13.46
N PRO A 371 -11.91 -31.35 12.89
CA PRO A 371 -11.87 -30.25 11.92
C PRO A 371 -12.81 -30.45 10.72
N ASN A 372 -12.94 -31.69 10.22
CA ASN A 372 -13.81 -32.00 9.09
C ASN A 372 -15.30 -31.91 9.47
N CYS A 373 -15.72 -32.57 10.56
CA CYS A 373 -17.10 -32.49 11.02
C CYS A 373 -17.47 -31.08 11.49
N HIS A 374 -16.51 -30.33 12.02
CA HIS A 374 -16.69 -28.93 12.43
C HIS A 374 -16.97 -28.03 11.22
N ALA A 375 -16.24 -28.22 10.12
CA ALA A 375 -16.50 -27.53 8.86
C ALA A 375 -17.87 -27.89 8.28
N ILE A 376 -18.23 -29.18 8.25
CA ILE A 376 -19.53 -29.63 7.76
C ILE A 376 -20.67 -29.11 8.64
N ALA A 377 -20.51 -29.12 9.98
CA ALA A 377 -21.49 -28.57 10.90
C ALA A 377 -21.73 -27.08 10.67
N HIS A 378 -20.69 -26.30 10.35
CA HIS A 378 -20.87 -24.91 9.94
C HIS A 378 -21.76 -24.80 8.69
N ILE A 379 -21.55 -25.65 7.68
CA ILE A 379 -22.37 -25.63 6.46
C ILE A 379 -23.83 -25.97 6.79
N ILE A 380 -24.07 -27.07 7.52
CA ILE A 380 -25.42 -27.53 7.90
C ILE A 380 -26.18 -26.45 8.70
N LEU A 381 -25.49 -25.79 9.64
CA LEU A 381 -26.10 -24.77 10.49
C LEU A 381 -26.26 -23.40 9.79
N LEU A 382 -25.49 -23.15 8.72
CA LEU A 382 -25.59 -21.92 7.91
C LEU A 382 -26.82 -21.92 6.98
N GLU A 383 -27.33 -23.10 6.59
CA GLU A 383 -28.54 -23.22 5.76
C GLU A 383 -29.85 -22.86 6.50
N ARG A 384 -29.76 -22.40 7.76
CA ARG A 384 -30.84 -21.82 8.59
C ARG A 384 -32.02 -22.74 8.93
N ASP A 385 -31.94 -24.05 8.68
CA ASP A 385 -32.93 -24.98 9.19
C ASP A 385 -32.73 -25.20 10.70
N LYS A 386 -33.63 -24.62 11.50
CA LYS A 386 -33.57 -24.65 12.97
C LYS A 386 -33.57 -26.07 13.54
N LYS A 387 -33.97 -27.10 12.76
CA LYS A 387 -33.97 -28.48 13.23
C LYS A 387 -32.58 -28.98 13.63
N TYR A 388 -31.51 -28.52 12.95
CA TYR A 388 -30.12 -28.93 13.24
C TYR A 388 -29.50 -28.21 14.44
N GLN A 389 -30.21 -27.24 15.04
CA GLN A 389 -29.81 -26.64 16.33
C GLN A 389 -30.04 -27.61 17.50
N LYS A 390 -30.77 -28.72 17.28
CA LYS A 390 -30.82 -29.86 18.20
C LYS A 390 -29.62 -30.77 17.95
N ILE A 391 -28.85 -31.04 18.99
CA ILE A 391 -27.59 -31.79 18.91
C ILE A 391 -27.75 -33.16 18.24
N GLU A 392 -28.86 -33.86 18.51
CA GLU A 392 -29.15 -35.18 17.95
C GLU A 392 -29.32 -35.15 16.43
N ASN A 393 -30.04 -34.15 15.91
CA ASN A 393 -30.26 -34.00 14.47
C ASN A 393 -28.96 -33.69 13.74
N LEU A 394 -28.10 -32.85 14.32
CA LEU A 394 -26.79 -32.54 13.77
C LEU A 394 -25.86 -33.76 13.79
N ILE A 395 -25.87 -34.54 14.87
CA ILE A 395 -25.09 -35.77 14.96
C ILE A 395 -25.52 -36.77 13.88
N ASN A 396 -26.83 -36.99 13.72
CA ASN A 396 -27.35 -37.94 12.73
C ASN A 396 -26.95 -37.55 11.31
N GLU A 397 -27.10 -36.28 10.94
CA GLU A 397 -26.70 -35.78 9.62
C GLU A 397 -25.19 -35.94 9.37
N LEU A 398 -24.36 -35.60 10.36
CA LEU A 398 -22.91 -35.77 10.25
C LEU A 398 -22.51 -37.25 10.09
N GLN A 399 -23.22 -38.14 10.77
CA GLN A 399 -22.99 -39.58 10.67
C GLN A 399 -23.44 -40.13 9.31
N GLU A 400 -24.57 -39.67 8.78
CA GLU A 400 -25.04 -40.05 7.43
C GLU A 400 -24.04 -39.62 6.36
N ILE A 401 -23.56 -38.37 6.41
CA ILE A 401 -22.54 -37.86 5.48
C ILE A 401 -21.25 -38.67 5.59
N TYR A 402 -20.79 -38.96 6.81
CA TYR A 402 -19.60 -39.79 7.01
C TYR A 402 -19.78 -41.19 6.41
N ASN A 403 -20.93 -41.82 6.64
CA ASN A 403 -21.25 -43.14 6.12
C ASN A 403 -21.35 -43.15 4.58
N MET A 404 -21.88 -42.09 3.97
CA MET A 404 -21.88 -41.92 2.51
C MET A 404 -20.45 -41.85 1.95
N ILE A 405 -19.58 -41.06 2.59
CA ILE A 405 -18.17 -40.93 2.20
C ILE A 405 -17.44 -42.27 2.34
N MET A 406 -17.69 -43.02 3.40
CA MET A 406 -17.06 -44.32 3.62
C MET A 406 -17.59 -45.39 2.66
N LYS A 407 -18.87 -45.36 2.29
CA LYS A 407 -19.44 -46.25 1.26
C LYS A 407 -18.90 -45.93 -0.14
N ALA A 408 -18.64 -44.67 -0.47
CA ALA A 408 -18.08 -44.27 -1.77
C ALA A 408 -16.58 -44.64 -1.94
N LYS A 409 -15.93 -45.11 -0.87
CA LYS A 409 -14.54 -45.58 -0.87
C LYS A 409 -14.42 -47.12 -0.96
N ASN A 410 -15.53 -47.83 -0.86
CA ASN A 410 -15.65 -49.26 -1.10
C ASN A 410 -16.32 -49.49 -2.45
#